data_AF-A0A2D9KV76-F1
#
_entry.id   AF-A0A2D9KV76-F1
#
_cell.length_a   1.000
_cell.length_b   1.000
_cell.length_c   1.000
_cell.angle_alpha   90.00
_cell.angle_beta   90.00
_cell.angle_gamma   90.00
#
_symmetry.space_group_name_H-M   'P 1'
#
loop_
_entity.id
_entity.type
_entity.pdbx_description
1 polymer ?
#
loop_
_entity_poly.entity_id
_entity_poly.type
_entity_poly.pdbx_seq_one_letter_code
_entity_poly.pdbx_strand_id
1 'polypeptide(L)'
;MYHLKKYGLFLFFIWPQWLMADEIEVTMHYVGPTEGQVWLGVQQGLQEANLQGGFLGQKYQIEVVEPDALETTEIETVLLLATDDDYIMKVAQSEQFAAIPVINLISRSDELRESCLPNLFHITPSDEMRADALAQWQEKNPDKPANVQSWHEDFVKFAASQLNNRFKKSQGEAMTDQAWAGWAGTKMIADSVVQTMQYDAEFMLNHLKTDLVFDGQKGDNANFRENGQLRQILLLVDNDNKIVAEAPLRGFKGGLDSLGKVTCK
;
A
#
# COMPACT_ATOMS: atom_id res chain seq x y z
N MET A 1 12.36 -84.49 9.56
CA MET A 1 13.24 -83.31 9.37
C MET A 1 12.55 -82.38 8.38
N TYR A 2 11.92 -81.30 8.86
CA TYR A 2 11.14 -80.37 8.03
C TYR A 2 11.97 -79.11 7.75
N HIS A 3 12.20 -78.80 6.47
CA HIS A 3 12.90 -77.60 6.02
C HIS A 3 11.93 -76.41 5.97
N LEU A 4 12.11 -75.42 6.86
CA LEU A 4 11.46 -74.10 6.72
C LEU A 4 12.36 -73.16 5.92
N LYS A 5 11.88 -72.71 4.75
CA LYS A 5 12.47 -71.62 3.96
C LYS A 5 12.17 -70.28 4.65
N LYS A 6 13.20 -69.47 4.91
CA LYS A 6 13.08 -68.07 5.31
C LYS A 6 12.81 -67.20 4.08
N TYR A 7 11.64 -66.57 4.01
CA TYR A 7 11.38 -65.47 3.09
C TYR A 7 11.74 -64.16 3.81
N GLY A 8 12.72 -63.43 3.28
CA GLY A 8 13.07 -62.09 3.75
C GLY A 8 12.11 -61.07 3.15
N LEU A 9 11.35 -60.38 4.00
CA LEU A 9 10.50 -59.27 3.61
C LEU A 9 11.36 -58.00 3.59
N PHE A 10 11.67 -57.47 2.40
CA PHE A 10 12.29 -56.15 2.24
C PHE A 10 11.20 -55.09 2.40
N LEU A 11 11.17 -54.44 3.57
CA LEU A 11 10.38 -53.23 3.80
C LEU A 11 11.12 -52.05 3.14
N PHE A 12 10.63 -51.60 1.98
CA PHE A 12 11.00 -50.30 1.42
C PHE A 12 10.41 -49.21 2.32
N PHE A 13 11.27 -48.60 3.15
CA PHE A 13 10.95 -47.33 3.79
C PHE A 13 10.91 -46.26 2.70
N ILE A 14 9.71 -45.94 2.23
CA ILE A 14 9.46 -44.73 1.45
C ILE A 14 9.58 -43.59 2.46
N TRP A 15 10.76 -42.95 2.53
CA TRP A 15 10.87 -41.69 3.22
C TRP A 15 9.93 -40.70 2.51
N PRO A 16 8.97 -40.07 3.22
CA PRO A 16 8.26 -38.97 2.64
C PRO A 16 9.31 -37.90 2.35
N GLN A 17 9.59 -37.65 1.07
CA GLN A 17 10.16 -36.36 0.69
C GLN A 17 9.12 -35.34 1.11
N TRP A 18 9.32 -34.74 2.28
CA TRP A 18 8.71 -33.46 2.58
C TRP A 18 9.21 -32.54 1.47
N LEU A 19 8.37 -32.33 0.47
CA LEU A 19 8.46 -31.16 -0.38
C LEU A 19 8.37 -29.99 0.60
N MET A 20 9.52 -29.45 1.00
CA MET A 20 9.56 -28.09 1.50
C MET A 20 8.96 -27.28 0.35
N ALA A 21 7.75 -26.77 0.53
CA ALA A 21 7.21 -25.80 -0.41
C ALA A 21 8.24 -24.67 -0.44
N ASP A 22 8.75 -24.33 -1.63
CA ASP A 22 9.71 -23.26 -1.79
C ASP A 22 9.08 -21.97 -1.22
N GLU A 23 9.75 -21.36 -0.26
CA GLU A 23 9.30 -20.13 0.39
C GLU A 23 9.35 -18.99 -0.63
N ILE A 24 8.23 -18.27 -0.80
CA ILE A 24 8.19 -17.10 -1.66
C ILE A 24 8.80 -15.94 -0.89
N GLU A 25 9.98 -15.50 -1.31
CA GLU A 25 10.60 -14.27 -0.80
C GLU A 25 10.21 -13.08 -1.68
N VAL A 26 9.55 -12.09 -1.08
CA VAL A 26 9.10 -10.87 -1.77
C VAL A 26 9.90 -9.67 -1.25
N THR A 27 10.68 -9.08 -2.15
CA THR A 27 11.48 -7.88 -1.85
C THR A 27 10.80 -6.64 -2.40
N MET A 28 10.35 -5.75 -1.51
CA MET A 28 9.92 -4.40 -1.90
C MET A 28 11.07 -3.45 -1.66
N HIS A 29 11.33 -2.55 -2.60
CA HIS A 29 12.41 -1.58 -2.45
C HIS A 29 11.84 -0.23 -2.01
N TYR A 30 12.51 0.43 -1.07
CA TYR A 30 12.11 1.70 -0.50
C TYR A 30 13.20 2.76 -0.67
N VAL A 31 12.83 3.93 -1.18
CA VAL A 31 13.70 5.10 -1.23
C VAL A 31 13.03 6.23 -0.46
N GLY A 32 13.68 6.69 0.60
CA GLY A 32 13.16 7.72 1.48
C GLY A 32 13.78 7.67 2.88
N PRO A 33 13.33 8.51 3.82
CA PRO A 33 13.85 8.50 5.18
C PRO A 33 13.53 7.19 5.89
N THR A 34 14.48 6.66 6.68
CA THR A 34 14.29 5.49 7.55
C THR A 34 13.97 5.88 8.99
N GLU A 35 13.42 7.08 9.15
CA GLU A 35 12.90 7.64 10.39
C GLU A 35 11.57 8.34 10.12
N GLY A 36 10.80 8.58 11.18
CA GLY A 36 9.54 9.31 11.11
C GLY A 36 8.36 8.48 10.60
N GLN A 37 7.22 9.15 10.48
CA GLN A 37 5.92 8.52 10.38
C GLN A 37 5.74 7.62 9.14
N VAL A 38 6.21 8.06 7.96
CA VAL A 38 6.10 7.24 6.74
C VAL A 38 6.84 5.90 6.89
N TRP A 39 8.05 5.93 7.46
CA TRP A 39 8.85 4.73 7.70
C TRP A 39 8.20 3.82 8.76
N LEU A 40 7.71 4.38 9.86
CA LEU A 40 6.95 3.62 10.86
C LEU A 40 5.73 2.91 10.23
N GLY A 41 5.09 3.57 9.26
CA GLY A 41 4.04 3.00 8.42
C GLY A 41 4.51 1.79 7.61
N VAL A 42 5.58 1.94 6.84
CA VAL A 42 6.20 0.86 6.05
C VAL A 42 6.57 -0.32 6.95
N GLN A 43 7.18 -0.06 8.11
CA GLN A 43 7.53 -1.08 9.10
C GLN A 43 6.29 -1.80 9.66
N GLN A 44 5.22 -1.06 9.97
CA GLN A 44 3.96 -1.67 10.40
C GLN A 44 3.38 -2.57 9.31
N GLY A 45 3.40 -2.12 8.05
CA GLY A 45 2.91 -2.90 6.93
C GLY A 45 3.71 -4.18 6.72
N LEU A 46 5.05 -4.10 6.82
CA LEU A 46 5.94 -5.25 6.73
C LEU A 46 5.70 -6.28 7.85
N GLN A 47 5.52 -5.79 9.08
CA GLN A 47 5.23 -6.65 10.23
C GLN A 47 3.93 -7.42 10.00
N GLU A 48 2.87 -6.73 9.57
CA GLU A 48 1.57 -7.35 9.30
C GLU A 48 1.60 -8.30 8.09
N ALA A 49 2.34 -7.93 7.03
CA ALA A 49 2.56 -8.77 5.87
C ALA A 49 3.19 -10.11 6.24
N ASN A 50 4.25 -10.10 7.06
CA ASN A 50 4.91 -11.32 7.52
C ASN A 50 4.05 -12.15 8.49
N LEU A 51 3.24 -11.51 9.33
CA LEU A 51 2.28 -12.23 10.18
C LEU A 51 1.22 -12.99 9.37
N GLN A 52 0.78 -12.44 8.24
CA GLN A 52 -0.19 -13.07 7.36
C GLN A 52 0.45 -14.09 6.41
N GLY A 53 1.54 -13.69 5.74
CA GLY A 53 2.24 -14.49 4.73
C GLY A 53 2.98 -15.70 5.30
N GLY A 54 3.44 -15.64 6.55
CA GLY A 54 4.16 -16.76 7.16
C GLY A 54 3.35 -18.07 7.20
N PHE A 55 2.01 -17.98 7.28
CA PHE A 55 1.14 -19.16 7.19
C PHE A 55 1.01 -19.74 5.78
N LEU A 56 1.39 -18.97 4.76
CA LEU A 56 1.32 -19.30 3.33
C LEU A 56 2.69 -19.62 2.73
N GLY A 57 3.76 -19.66 3.56
CA GLY A 57 5.13 -19.81 3.06
C GLY A 57 5.62 -18.57 2.29
N GLN A 58 5.15 -17.39 2.67
CA GLN A 58 5.56 -16.11 2.07
C GLN A 58 6.32 -15.29 3.11
N LYS A 59 7.44 -14.73 2.70
CA LYS A 59 8.31 -13.88 3.52
C LYS A 59 8.56 -12.57 2.80
N TYR A 60 8.30 -11.48 3.50
CA TYR A 60 8.42 -10.14 2.96
C TYR A 60 9.61 -9.42 3.58
N GLN A 61 10.31 -8.65 2.76
CA GLN A 61 11.38 -7.77 3.19
C GLN A 61 11.29 -6.40 2.50
N ILE A 62 11.80 -5.37 3.18
CA ILE A 62 12.01 -4.04 2.61
C ILE A 62 13.51 -3.84 2.46
N GLU A 63 13.97 -3.63 1.23
CA GLU A 63 15.33 -3.18 0.96
C GLU A 63 15.34 -1.65 0.84
N VAL A 64 16.08 -0.99 1.73
CA VAL A 64 16.25 0.47 1.67
C VAL A 64 17.36 0.77 0.67
N VAL A 65 17.04 1.60 -0.32
CA VAL A 65 17.94 1.97 -1.41
C VAL A 65 18.20 3.47 -1.34
N GLU A 66 19.48 3.85 -1.32
CA GLU A 66 19.86 5.25 -1.44
C GLU A 66 19.56 5.77 -2.86
N PRO A 67 19.16 7.05 -3.02
CA PRO A 67 18.75 7.58 -4.31
C PRO A 67 19.77 7.41 -5.46
N ASP A 68 21.06 7.46 -5.15
CA ASP A 68 22.16 7.30 -6.11
C ASP A 68 22.45 5.83 -6.48
N ALA A 69 22.08 4.88 -5.61
CA ALA A 69 22.24 3.45 -5.86
C ALA A 69 21.12 2.86 -6.73
N LEU A 70 19.93 3.49 -6.77
CA LEU A 70 18.72 2.96 -7.40
C LEU A 70 18.91 2.57 -8.87
N GLU A 71 19.67 3.35 -9.64
CA GLU A 71 19.93 3.08 -11.07
C GLU A 71 20.67 1.75 -11.30
N THR A 72 21.33 1.23 -10.28
CA THR A 72 22.06 -0.06 -10.34
C THR A 72 21.37 -1.20 -9.60
N THR A 73 20.24 -0.92 -8.93
CA THR A 73 19.48 -1.92 -8.17
C THR A 73 18.51 -2.66 -9.08
N GLU A 74 18.49 -3.99 -8.97
CA GLU A 74 17.50 -4.84 -9.64
C GLU A 74 16.21 -4.85 -8.82
N ILE A 75 15.08 -4.49 -9.44
CA ILE A 75 13.80 -4.38 -8.75
C ILE A 75 12.84 -5.41 -9.30
N GLU A 76 12.51 -6.40 -8.47
CA GLU A 76 11.69 -7.54 -8.89
C GLU A 76 10.19 -7.34 -8.64
N THR A 77 9.78 -6.46 -7.71
CA THR A 77 8.37 -6.34 -7.29
C THR A 77 7.82 -4.91 -7.39
N VAL A 78 8.37 -3.96 -6.64
CA VAL A 78 7.80 -2.62 -6.47
C VAL A 78 8.84 -1.62 -5.94
N LEU A 79 8.68 -0.35 -6.32
CA LEU A 79 9.37 0.80 -5.71
C LEU A 79 8.40 1.60 -4.82
N LEU A 80 8.71 1.71 -3.55
CA LEU A 80 8.02 2.57 -2.58
C LEU A 80 8.83 3.87 -2.40
N LEU A 81 8.30 5.00 -2.83
CA LEU A 81 9.02 6.28 -2.80
C LEU A 81 8.41 7.24 -1.77
N ALA A 82 9.24 7.65 -0.82
CA ALA A 82 8.98 8.73 0.12
C ALA A 82 10.00 9.86 -0.07
N THR A 83 10.02 10.42 -1.27
CA THR A 83 10.97 11.46 -1.76
C THR A 83 10.22 12.67 -2.31
N ASP A 84 10.96 13.68 -2.78
CA ASP A 84 10.39 14.85 -3.44
C ASP A 84 9.82 14.54 -4.84
N ASP A 85 9.04 15.48 -5.36
CA ASP A 85 8.30 15.34 -6.60
C ASP A 85 9.22 15.13 -7.81
N ASP A 86 10.35 15.84 -7.86
CA ASP A 86 11.31 15.76 -8.96
C ASP A 86 11.94 14.37 -9.03
N TYR A 87 12.31 13.80 -7.88
CA TYR A 87 12.87 12.46 -7.82
C TYR A 87 11.83 11.39 -8.18
N ILE A 88 10.59 11.50 -7.67
CA ILE A 88 9.51 10.58 -8.02
C ILE A 88 9.27 10.60 -9.54
N MET A 89 9.19 11.79 -10.13
CA MET A 89 9.02 11.97 -11.58
C MET A 89 10.17 11.33 -12.36
N LYS A 90 11.42 11.62 -11.95
CA LYS A 90 12.63 11.04 -12.59
C LYS A 90 12.58 9.51 -12.60
N VAL A 91 12.26 8.89 -11.46
CA VAL A 91 12.19 7.43 -11.36
C VAL A 91 11.08 6.87 -12.23
N ALA A 92 9.87 7.43 -12.15
CA ALA A 92 8.73 6.94 -12.92
C ALA A 92 8.92 7.08 -14.44
N GLN A 93 9.63 8.11 -14.91
CA GLN A 93 9.93 8.32 -16.34
C GLN A 93 11.07 7.45 -16.88
N SER A 94 11.88 6.82 -16.01
CA SER A 94 13.01 6.01 -16.45
C SER A 94 12.56 4.75 -17.19
N GLU A 95 13.16 4.48 -18.36
CA GLU A 95 12.91 3.25 -19.12
C GLU A 95 13.23 1.98 -18.31
N GLN A 96 14.20 2.07 -17.40
CA GLN A 96 14.58 0.97 -16.49
C GLN A 96 13.41 0.55 -15.59
N PHE A 97 12.54 1.49 -15.21
CA PHE A 97 11.45 1.26 -14.26
C PHE A 97 10.07 1.25 -14.94
N ALA A 98 10.00 1.25 -16.27
CA ALA A 98 8.75 1.33 -17.02
C ALA A 98 7.78 0.16 -16.73
N ALA A 99 8.30 -1.02 -16.41
CA ALA A 99 7.53 -2.20 -16.05
C ALA A 99 7.36 -2.38 -14.53
N ILE A 100 7.87 -1.46 -13.71
CA ILE A 100 7.88 -1.58 -12.25
C ILE A 100 6.88 -0.59 -11.65
N PRO A 101 5.97 -1.03 -10.77
CA PRO A 101 5.08 -0.11 -10.08
C PRO A 101 5.90 0.79 -9.15
N VAL A 102 5.76 2.10 -9.36
CA VAL A 102 6.34 3.17 -8.55
C VAL A 102 5.22 3.76 -7.69
N ILE A 103 5.31 3.59 -6.38
CA ILE A 103 4.30 4.02 -5.42
C ILE A 103 4.80 5.26 -4.67
N ASN A 104 4.22 6.41 -5.00
CA ASN A 104 4.37 7.63 -4.24
C ASN A 104 3.63 7.52 -2.90
N LEU A 105 4.38 7.61 -1.80
CA LEU A 105 3.87 7.56 -0.44
C LEU A 105 3.56 8.93 0.15
N ILE A 106 4.26 10.00 -0.22
CA ILE A 106 4.21 11.28 0.53
C ILE A 106 3.82 12.51 -0.29
N SER A 107 4.04 12.50 -1.60
CA SER A 107 3.79 13.67 -2.44
C SER A 107 2.31 13.89 -2.74
N ARG A 108 1.88 15.14 -2.59
CA ARG A 108 0.54 15.62 -2.89
C ARG A 108 0.43 16.28 -4.27
N SER A 109 1.54 16.33 -5.02
CA SER A 109 1.65 17.07 -6.27
C SER A 109 0.59 16.66 -7.30
N ASP A 110 -0.22 17.62 -7.73
CA ASP A 110 -1.15 17.43 -8.84
C ASP A 110 -0.38 17.18 -10.15
N GLU A 111 0.80 17.80 -10.33
CA GLU A 111 1.65 17.63 -11.52
C GLU A 111 2.09 16.17 -11.73
N LEU A 112 2.41 15.45 -10.64
CA LEU A 112 2.70 14.02 -10.70
C LEU A 112 1.53 13.21 -11.26
N ARG A 113 0.28 13.57 -10.91
CA ARG A 113 -0.93 12.88 -11.41
C ARG A 113 -1.24 13.27 -12.85
N GLU A 114 -1.04 14.54 -13.19
CA GLU A 114 -1.24 15.06 -14.54
C GLU A 114 -0.24 14.50 -15.54
N SER A 115 0.95 14.06 -15.07
CA SER A 115 1.91 13.35 -15.92
C SER A 115 1.38 12.04 -16.48
N CYS A 116 0.37 11.44 -15.83
CA CYS A 116 -0.29 10.19 -16.23
C CYS A 116 0.70 9.07 -16.57
N LEU A 117 1.80 8.96 -15.82
CA LEU A 117 2.77 7.91 -16.06
C LEU A 117 2.15 6.55 -15.73
N PRO A 118 2.22 5.57 -16.65
CA PRO A 118 1.48 4.33 -16.52
C PRO A 118 1.98 3.46 -15.35
N ASN A 119 3.17 3.71 -14.82
CA ASN A 119 3.76 2.97 -13.72
C ASN A 119 3.71 3.71 -12.37
N LEU A 120 3.16 4.93 -12.34
CA LEU A 120 3.14 5.77 -11.15
C LEU A 120 1.79 5.72 -10.43
N PHE A 121 1.82 5.36 -9.16
CA PHE A 121 0.65 5.24 -8.28
C PHE A 121 0.81 6.14 -7.06
N HIS A 122 -0.29 6.72 -6.56
CA HIS A 122 -0.26 7.69 -5.47
C HIS A 122 -1.18 7.27 -4.33
N ILE A 123 -0.58 6.96 -3.18
CA ILE A 123 -1.31 6.61 -1.96
C ILE A 123 -1.80 7.85 -1.24
N THR A 124 -0.94 8.85 -1.09
CA THR A 124 -1.32 10.15 -0.50
C THR A 124 -2.33 10.85 -1.42
N PRO A 125 -3.34 11.57 -0.89
CA PRO A 125 -4.26 12.34 -1.73
C PRO A 125 -3.59 13.58 -2.33
N SER A 126 -4.00 13.96 -3.53
CA SER A 126 -3.54 15.17 -4.21
C SER A 126 -4.03 16.44 -3.52
N ASP A 127 -3.39 17.57 -3.78
CA ASP A 127 -3.88 18.85 -3.28
C ASP A 127 -5.23 19.23 -3.89
N GLU A 128 -5.49 18.93 -5.16
CA GLU A 128 -6.83 19.05 -5.77
C GLU A 128 -7.88 18.17 -5.07
N MET A 129 -7.54 16.91 -4.77
CA MET A 129 -8.43 15.99 -4.05
C MET A 129 -8.78 16.51 -2.65
N ARG A 130 -7.81 17.12 -1.96
CA ARG A 130 -8.03 17.77 -0.66
C ARG A 130 -8.84 19.04 -0.79
N ALA A 131 -8.59 19.85 -1.82
CA ALA A 131 -9.33 21.08 -2.10
C ALA A 131 -10.81 20.77 -2.35
N ASP A 132 -11.12 19.74 -3.14
CA ASP A 132 -12.51 19.31 -3.37
C ASP A 132 -13.19 18.84 -2.08
N ALA A 133 -12.52 18.05 -1.24
CA ALA A 133 -13.07 17.62 0.04
C ALA A 133 -13.40 18.83 0.95
N LEU A 134 -12.51 19.82 0.98
CA LEU A 134 -12.72 21.05 1.73
C LEU A 134 -13.85 21.90 1.14
N ALA A 135 -13.92 22.04 -0.18
CA ALA A 135 -14.98 22.77 -0.87
C ALA A 135 -16.36 22.16 -0.58
N GLN A 136 -16.48 20.83 -0.64
CA GLN A 136 -17.71 20.12 -0.27
C GLN A 136 -18.13 20.40 1.17
N TRP A 137 -17.16 20.43 2.10
CA TRP A 137 -17.42 20.75 3.50
C TRP A 137 -17.90 22.19 3.67
N GLN A 138 -17.22 23.15 3.03
CA GLN A 138 -17.53 24.58 3.10
C GLN A 138 -18.88 24.91 2.47
N GLU A 139 -19.29 24.24 1.38
CA GLU A 139 -20.61 24.42 0.78
C GLU A 139 -21.73 24.11 1.79
N LYS A 140 -21.54 23.07 2.62
CA LYS A 140 -22.52 22.64 3.62
C LYS A 140 -22.36 23.29 4.99
N ASN A 141 -21.17 23.79 5.29
CA ASN A 141 -20.81 24.36 6.59
C ASN A 141 -19.92 25.62 6.41
N PRO A 142 -20.44 26.73 5.85
CA PRO A 142 -19.62 27.90 5.48
C PRO A 142 -18.81 28.50 6.63
N ASP A 143 -19.36 28.46 7.85
CA ASP A 143 -18.76 29.08 9.04
C ASP A 143 -17.96 28.10 9.92
N LYS A 144 -17.74 26.86 9.45
CA LYS A 144 -17.00 25.84 10.22
C LYS A 144 -15.68 25.51 9.55
N PRO A 145 -14.53 25.98 10.05
CA PRO A 145 -13.24 25.59 9.49
C PRO A 145 -12.99 24.09 9.69
N ALA A 146 -12.34 23.47 8.72
CA ALA A 146 -11.86 22.10 8.81
C ALA A 146 -10.56 21.95 8.00
N ASN A 147 -9.73 21.01 8.44
CA ASN A 147 -8.56 20.53 7.73
C ASN A 147 -8.87 19.16 7.12
N VAL A 148 -8.17 18.84 6.02
CA VAL A 148 -8.33 17.57 5.32
C VAL A 148 -7.15 16.65 5.61
N GLN A 149 -7.45 15.47 6.13
CA GLN A 149 -6.50 14.41 6.47
C GLN A 149 -6.88 13.12 5.72
N SER A 150 -5.89 12.29 5.38
CA SER A 150 -6.14 10.96 4.85
C SER A 150 -6.33 9.92 5.96
N TRP A 151 -5.80 10.17 7.16
CA TRP A 151 -5.92 9.29 8.31
C TRP A 151 -5.91 10.06 9.62
N HIS A 152 -6.58 9.54 10.65
CA HIS A 152 -6.63 10.17 11.96
C HIS A 152 -6.63 9.09 13.06
N GLU A 153 -5.93 9.32 14.16
CA GLU A 153 -5.76 8.33 15.24
C GLU A 153 -7.08 7.93 15.93
N ASP A 154 -8.04 8.85 15.94
CA ASP A 154 -9.40 8.60 16.46
C ASP A 154 -10.37 8.04 15.40
N PHE A 155 -9.92 7.72 14.19
CA PHE A 155 -10.81 7.12 13.19
C PHE A 155 -11.15 5.67 13.59
N VAL A 156 -12.45 5.39 13.74
CA VAL A 156 -12.93 4.11 14.31
C VAL A 156 -13.60 3.18 13.31
N LYS A 157 -14.13 3.71 12.21
CA LYS A 157 -14.91 2.93 11.25
C LYS A 157 -14.03 1.95 10.48
N PHE A 158 -14.62 0.93 9.88
CA PHE A 158 -13.95 0.02 8.93
C PHE A 158 -12.68 -0.64 9.48
N ALA A 159 -12.73 -1.01 10.77
CA ALA A 159 -11.61 -1.55 11.51
C ALA A 159 -10.40 -0.61 11.72
N ALA A 160 -10.51 0.68 11.39
CA ALA A 160 -9.45 1.66 11.59
C ALA A 160 -8.99 1.77 13.06
N SER A 161 -9.93 1.64 14.02
CA SER A 161 -9.56 1.61 15.44
C SER A 161 -8.60 0.47 15.78
N GLN A 162 -8.73 -0.68 15.11
CA GLN A 162 -7.88 -1.82 15.32
C GLN A 162 -6.48 -1.55 14.75
N LEU A 163 -6.33 -0.93 13.58
CA LEU A 163 -5.02 -0.53 13.07
C LEU A 163 -4.37 0.55 13.93
N ASN A 164 -5.11 1.57 14.33
CA ASN A 164 -4.61 2.60 15.25
C ASN A 164 -4.07 1.98 16.55
N ASN A 165 -4.82 1.03 17.12
CA ASN A 165 -4.37 0.31 18.31
C ASN A 165 -3.13 -0.56 18.07
N ARG A 166 -3.05 -1.27 16.93
CA ARG A 166 -1.87 -2.09 16.59
C ARG A 166 -0.65 -1.23 16.34
N PHE A 167 -0.78 -0.17 15.53
CA PHE A 167 0.27 0.78 15.22
C PHE A 167 0.81 1.46 16.47
N LYS A 168 -0.06 1.97 17.34
CA LYS A 168 0.36 2.59 18.61
C LYS A 168 1.08 1.61 19.53
N LYS A 169 0.66 0.34 19.54
CA LYS A 169 1.29 -0.71 20.34
C LYS A 169 2.68 -1.09 19.83
N SER A 170 2.88 -1.18 18.52
CA SER A 170 4.15 -1.60 17.90
C SER A 170 5.14 -0.45 17.74
N GLN A 171 4.66 0.73 17.32
CA GLN A 171 5.49 1.88 16.96
C GLN A 171 5.58 2.93 18.08
N GLY A 172 4.71 2.87 19.09
CA GLY A 172 4.72 3.79 20.23
C GLY A 172 4.15 5.18 19.94
N GLU A 173 3.72 5.44 18.70
CA GLU A 173 3.19 6.73 18.25
C GLU A 173 1.76 6.61 17.72
N ALA A 174 1.06 7.74 17.64
CA ALA A 174 -0.21 7.82 16.92
C ALA A 174 0.03 7.71 15.41
N MET A 175 -0.87 7.05 14.70
CA MET A 175 -0.76 6.90 13.25
C MET A 175 -1.23 8.17 12.54
N THR A 176 -0.36 8.75 11.72
CA THR A 176 -0.66 9.94 10.90
C THR A 176 -1.00 9.57 9.45
N ASP A 177 -1.37 10.58 8.64
CA ASP A 177 -1.50 10.49 7.17
C ASP A 177 -0.32 9.74 6.52
N GLN A 178 0.91 10.10 6.90
CA GLN A 178 2.13 9.54 6.32
C GLN A 178 2.35 8.09 6.75
N ALA A 179 2.12 7.78 8.03
CA ALA A 179 2.20 6.40 8.51
C ALA A 179 1.15 5.51 7.86
N TRP A 180 -0.07 6.02 7.65
CA TRP A 180 -1.08 5.28 6.89
C TRP A 180 -0.67 5.08 5.44
N ALA A 181 -0.09 6.08 4.78
CA ALA A 181 0.38 5.92 3.41
C ALA A 181 1.49 4.86 3.30
N GLY A 182 2.47 4.88 4.21
CA GLY A 182 3.52 3.84 4.28
C GLY A 182 2.96 2.44 4.52
N TRP A 183 2.06 2.30 5.51
CA TRP A 183 1.39 1.02 5.80
C TRP A 183 0.58 0.53 4.61
N ALA A 184 -0.20 1.41 3.97
CA ALA A 184 -1.04 1.07 2.84
C ALA A 184 -0.22 0.64 1.62
N GLY A 185 0.85 1.38 1.28
CA GLY A 185 1.74 1.02 0.16
C GLY A 185 2.35 -0.37 0.33
N THR A 186 2.82 -0.71 1.53
CA THR A 186 3.39 -2.03 1.83
C THR A 186 2.32 -3.13 1.89
N LYS A 187 1.21 -2.91 2.60
CA LYS A 187 0.16 -3.92 2.79
C LYS A 187 -0.58 -4.26 1.52
N MET A 188 -0.80 -3.27 0.65
CA MET A 188 -1.41 -3.47 -0.66
C MET A 188 -0.66 -4.50 -1.49
N ILE A 189 0.67 -4.36 -1.58
CA ILE A 189 1.51 -5.32 -2.30
C ILE A 189 1.46 -6.69 -1.64
N ALA A 190 1.60 -6.75 -0.32
CA ALA A 190 1.51 -8.02 0.40
C ALA A 190 0.15 -8.73 0.20
N ASP A 191 -0.96 -8.00 0.28
CA ASP A 191 -2.31 -8.55 0.06
C ASP A 191 -2.50 -9.02 -1.38
N SER A 192 -1.95 -8.30 -2.37
CA SER A 192 -1.94 -8.74 -3.77
C SER A 192 -1.16 -10.05 -3.94
N VAL A 193 0.01 -10.20 -3.32
CA VAL A 193 0.76 -11.47 -3.35
C VAL A 193 -0.03 -12.59 -2.66
N VAL A 194 -0.65 -12.33 -1.50
CA VAL A 194 -1.48 -13.32 -0.80
C VAL A 194 -2.62 -13.81 -1.69
N GLN A 195 -3.26 -12.93 -2.45
CA GLN A 195 -4.41 -13.26 -3.30
C GLN A 195 -4.02 -13.97 -4.59
N THR A 196 -2.84 -13.67 -5.15
CA THR A 196 -2.46 -14.08 -6.51
C THR A 196 -1.32 -15.10 -6.57
N MET A 197 -0.54 -15.21 -5.50
CA MET A 197 0.73 -15.96 -5.45
C MET A 197 1.76 -15.49 -6.50
N GLN A 198 1.61 -14.28 -7.04
CA GLN A 198 2.54 -13.65 -7.96
C GLN A 198 3.12 -12.39 -7.31
N TYR A 199 4.36 -12.03 -7.66
CA TYR A 199 5.07 -10.90 -7.05
C TYR A 199 6.01 -10.18 -8.02
N ASP A 200 6.14 -10.63 -9.27
CA ASP A 200 6.99 -9.97 -10.25
C ASP A 200 6.42 -8.61 -10.64
N ALA A 201 7.31 -7.69 -11.01
CA ALA A 201 6.99 -6.29 -11.19
C ALA A 201 5.97 -6.05 -12.32
N GLU A 202 6.08 -6.79 -13.43
CA GLU A 202 5.17 -6.65 -14.56
C GLU A 202 3.75 -7.11 -14.18
N PHE A 203 3.64 -8.25 -13.50
CA PHE A 203 2.37 -8.71 -12.96
C PHE A 203 1.79 -7.73 -11.94
N MET A 204 2.61 -7.26 -10.97
CA MET A 204 2.17 -6.30 -9.95
C MET A 204 1.70 -5.00 -10.59
N LEU A 205 2.43 -4.47 -11.57
CA LEU A 205 2.04 -3.27 -12.32
C LEU A 205 0.67 -3.44 -12.97
N ASN A 206 0.43 -4.55 -13.66
CA ASN A 206 -0.86 -4.82 -14.29
C ASN A 206 -1.97 -4.98 -13.23
N HIS A 207 -1.72 -5.79 -12.20
CA HIS A 207 -2.68 -6.06 -11.14
C HIS A 207 -3.13 -4.77 -10.41
N LEU A 208 -2.19 -3.88 -10.08
CA LEU A 208 -2.52 -2.59 -9.46
C LEU A 208 -3.41 -1.70 -10.35
N LYS A 209 -3.27 -1.79 -11.67
CA LYS A 209 -4.09 -1.03 -12.62
C LYS A 209 -5.51 -1.58 -12.75
N THR A 210 -5.66 -2.89 -12.81
CA THR A 210 -6.89 -3.52 -13.31
C THR A 210 -7.71 -4.21 -12.22
N ASP A 211 -7.05 -4.88 -11.29
CA ASP A 211 -7.67 -5.90 -10.45
C ASP A 211 -7.53 -5.62 -8.96
N LEU A 212 -6.89 -4.52 -8.57
CA LEU A 212 -6.64 -4.19 -7.17
C LEU A 212 -7.94 -4.09 -6.37
N VAL A 213 -7.97 -4.83 -5.26
CA VAL A 213 -8.97 -4.74 -4.21
C VAL A 213 -8.26 -4.61 -2.87
N PHE A 214 -8.19 -3.39 -2.34
CA PHE A 214 -7.51 -3.12 -1.06
C PHE A 214 -8.45 -2.41 -0.07
N ASP A 215 -8.72 -3.03 1.08
CA ASP A 215 -9.65 -2.47 2.08
C ASP A 215 -9.14 -1.13 2.66
N GLY A 216 -7.82 -0.98 2.85
CA GLY A 216 -7.19 0.22 3.41
C GLY A 216 -7.71 0.65 4.78
N GLN A 217 -8.57 -0.14 5.41
CA GLN A 217 -9.36 0.17 6.60
C GLN A 217 -10.12 1.48 6.48
N LYS A 218 -10.70 1.69 5.29
CA LYS A 218 -11.46 2.88 4.92
C LYS A 218 -12.84 2.57 4.35
N GLY A 219 -13.24 1.29 4.34
CA GLY A 219 -14.59 0.84 4.08
C GLY A 219 -14.78 0.31 2.67
N ASP A 220 -14.78 1.19 1.68
CA ASP A 220 -14.83 0.76 0.29
C ASP A 220 -13.45 0.25 -0.14
N ASN A 221 -13.43 -0.81 -0.95
CA ASN A 221 -12.20 -1.32 -1.54
C ASN A 221 -11.58 -0.24 -2.43
N ALA A 222 -10.38 0.18 -2.05
CA ALA A 222 -9.59 1.13 -2.77
C ALA A 222 -8.96 0.48 -4.01
N ASN A 223 -8.97 1.25 -5.10
CA ASN A 223 -8.30 0.96 -6.36
C ASN A 223 -7.75 2.27 -6.95
N PHE A 224 -6.96 2.19 -8.01
CA PHE A 224 -6.36 3.36 -8.63
C PHE A 224 -7.20 3.91 -9.78
N ARG A 225 -7.20 5.24 -9.90
CA ARG A 225 -7.75 5.98 -11.05
C ARG A 225 -6.81 5.87 -12.25
N GLU A 226 -7.26 6.35 -13.42
CA GLU A 226 -6.44 6.37 -14.64
C GLU A 226 -5.12 7.13 -14.42
N ASN A 227 -5.16 8.23 -13.67
CA ASN A 227 -4.00 9.05 -13.30
C ASN A 227 -3.19 8.50 -12.10
N GLY A 228 -3.39 7.24 -11.72
CA GLY A 228 -2.66 6.62 -10.62
C GLY A 228 -3.06 7.08 -9.21
N GLN A 229 -4.03 7.99 -9.04
CA GLN A 229 -4.49 8.40 -7.71
C GLN A 229 -5.36 7.30 -7.07
N LEU A 230 -5.02 6.90 -5.83
CA LEU A 230 -5.85 5.99 -5.04
C LEU A 230 -7.23 6.60 -4.76
N ARG A 231 -8.31 5.88 -5.10
CA ARG A 231 -9.67 6.21 -4.66
C ARG A 231 -9.79 5.93 -3.17
N GLN A 232 -10.06 6.97 -2.39
CA GLN A 232 -10.19 6.88 -0.94
C GLN A 232 -11.07 8.01 -0.40
N ILE A 233 -11.68 7.77 0.76
CA ILE A 233 -12.29 8.83 1.55
C ILE A 233 -11.22 9.74 2.16
N LEU A 234 -11.61 10.98 2.47
CA LEU A 234 -10.80 11.93 3.24
C LEU A 234 -11.56 12.36 4.49
N LEU A 235 -10.82 12.57 5.59
CA LEU A 235 -11.39 12.97 6.87
C LEU A 235 -11.35 14.50 6.98
N LEU A 236 -12.47 15.09 7.37
CA LEU A 236 -12.56 16.50 7.73
C LEU A 236 -12.38 16.61 9.23
N VAL A 237 -11.39 17.38 9.66
CA VAL A 237 -10.98 17.52 11.06
C VAL A 237 -11.07 18.98 11.47
N ASP A 238 -11.82 19.28 12.54
CA ASP A 238 -11.97 20.65 13.03
C ASP A 238 -10.74 21.15 13.82
N ASN A 239 -10.80 22.39 14.29
CA ASN A 239 -9.72 23.01 15.08
C ASN A 239 -9.52 22.37 16.46
N ASP A 240 -10.48 21.58 16.96
CA ASP A 240 -10.38 20.82 18.21
C ASP A 240 -9.79 19.42 17.96
N ASN A 241 -9.27 19.15 16.75
CA ASN A 241 -8.77 17.86 16.31
C ASN A 241 -9.82 16.75 16.35
N LYS A 242 -11.08 17.07 16.04
CA LYS A 242 -12.16 16.09 15.95
C LYS A 242 -12.55 15.84 14.50
N ILE A 243 -12.73 14.57 14.16
CA ILE A 243 -13.30 14.18 12.88
C ILE A 243 -14.77 14.62 12.85
N VAL A 244 -15.11 15.55 11.95
CA VAL A 244 -16.46 16.12 11.80
C VAL A 244 -17.21 15.56 10.60
N ALA A 245 -16.51 15.04 9.59
CA ALA A 245 -17.10 14.40 8.42
C ALA A 245 -16.10 13.51 7.67
N GLU A 246 -16.64 12.70 6.77
CA GLU A 246 -15.90 11.97 5.73
C GLU A 246 -16.32 12.52 4.37
N ALA A 247 -15.34 12.93 3.56
CA ALA A 247 -15.53 13.25 2.15
C ALA A 247 -15.32 11.98 1.32
N PRO A 248 -16.13 11.75 0.27
CA PRO A 248 -17.17 12.64 -0.27
C PRO A 248 -18.39 12.81 0.65
N LEU A 249 -18.85 14.05 0.83
CA LEU A 249 -20.00 14.32 1.68
C LEU A 249 -21.29 13.79 1.04
N ARG A 250 -22.21 13.29 1.86
CA ARG A 250 -23.53 12.83 1.39
C ARG A 250 -24.22 13.90 0.54
N GLY A 251 -24.55 13.60 -0.71
CA GLY A 251 -25.27 14.49 -1.62
C GLY A 251 -24.43 15.02 -2.78
N PHE A 252 -23.10 14.88 -2.73
CA PHE A 252 -22.24 15.06 -3.90
C PHE A 252 -22.34 13.82 -4.81
N LYS A 253 -22.46 14.03 -6.12
CA LYS A 253 -22.54 12.96 -7.12
C LYS A 253 -21.13 12.50 -7.48
N GLY A 254 -20.97 11.22 -7.84
CA GLY A 254 -19.70 10.65 -8.28
C GLY A 254 -18.99 9.78 -7.25
N GLY A 255 -19.47 9.74 -6.00
CA GLY A 255 -18.81 8.94 -4.95
C GLY A 255 -17.36 9.36 -4.79
N LEU A 256 -16.43 8.41 -4.63
CA LEU A 256 -15.00 8.70 -4.50
C LEU A 256 -14.42 9.48 -5.69
N ASP A 257 -15.06 9.42 -6.86
CA ASP A 257 -14.66 10.14 -8.07
C ASP A 257 -15.16 11.59 -8.10
N SER A 258 -15.77 12.06 -7.02
CA SER A 258 -16.10 13.48 -6.82
C SER A 258 -14.98 14.27 -6.12
N LEU A 259 -13.79 13.67 -5.93
CA LEU A 259 -12.65 14.25 -5.23
C LEU A 259 -11.40 14.20 -6.12
N GLY A 260 -10.95 15.33 -6.62
CA GLY A 260 -9.83 15.48 -7.53
C GLY A 260 -10.12 14.94 -8.94
N LYS A 261 -9.16 15.13 -9.85
CA LYS A 261 -9.25 14.56 -11.21
C LYS A 261 -9.31 13.04 -11.22
N VAL A 262 -10.13 12.54 -12.15
CA VAL A 262 -10.38 11.12 -12.38
C VAL A 262 -9.67 10.57 -13.61
N THR A 263 -9.44 11.43 -14.60
CA THR A 263 -8.80 11.13 -15.86
C THR A 263 -7.46 11.83 -15.96
N CYS A 264 -6.65 11.37 -16.91
CA CYS A 264 -5.40 12.02 -17.27
C CYS A 264 -5.54 13.25 -18.18
N LYS A 265 -6.78 13.63 -18.50
CA LYS A 265 -7.15 14.76 -19.36
C LYS A 265 -7.94 15.78 -18.58
#